data_AF-A0A7S3SPI0-F1
#
_entry.id   AF-A0A7S3SPI0-F1
#
_cell.length_a   1.000
_cell.length_b   1.000
_cell.length_c   1.000
_cell.angle_alpha   90.00
_cell.angle_beta   90.00
_cell.angle_gamma   90.00
#
_symmetry.space_group_name_H-M   'P 1'
#
loop_
_entity.id
_entity.type
_entity.pdbx_description
1 polymer ?
#
loop_
_entity_poly.entity_id
_entity_poly.type
_entity_poly.pdbx_seq_one_letter_code
_entity_poly.pdbx_strand_id
1 'polypeptide(L)'
;TPPLSLPSHPHTHMLRATPRRFARGLAFGRRPHVRPPPPPPPPSFVTQSGVPELSLFSVVGANMVVHAFWQDRRWQPFMHRHFVLSLESVRRRRWHTMITSAFSQLSPSHLLTNMVMLSFFGLSLPRRLGVPAFATLYLAGSVVSSSAWLAEQQTLRDRTSALRERAEIQAAGCVGASGAVAACVTGACILDPGRRVYLFFLVPIPAIGFAGWRLDRASDPETQQQQQQQQRQQQQQEEEEEEQQQEEARGEGRAAGHSAALPEELLCPILLALMVDPVSTADGQCYERAAIERWLRCHSTSPLTGAQLPSRALLPNIPMRKMCDDWRRRLAGTS
;
A
#
# COMPACT_ATOMS: atom_id res chain seq x y z
N THR A 1 -34.05 -38.70 87.12
CA THR A 1 -33.20 -37.53 86.79
C THR A 1 -34.05 -36.54 85.99
N PRO A 2 -34.09 -35.24 86.28
CA PRO A 2 -33.87 -34.46 87.52
C PRO A 2 -35.20 -33.83 88.06
N PRO A 3 -35.14 -32.99 89.12
CA PRO A 3 -36.28 -32.35 89.78
C PRO A 3 -36.35 -30.81 89.64
N LEU A 4 -37.54 -30.29 89.98
CA LEU A 4 -37.91 -29.07 90.73
C LEU A 4 -37.31 -27.66 90.45
N SER A 5 -38.26 -26.73 90.46
CA SER A 5 -38.37 -25.27 90.29
C SER A 5 -37.73 -24.31 91.31
N LEU A 6 -37.67 -23.02 90.90
CA LEU A 6 -37.64 -21.70 91.63
C LEU A 6 -36.30 -20.90 91.55
N PRO A 7 -36.22 -19.58 91.86
CA PRO A 7 -37.03 -18.40 91.46
C PRO A 7 -36.14 -17.12 91.14
N SER A 8 -36.73 -15.92 91.28
CA SER A 8 -36.45 -14.56 90.78
C SER A 8 -35.45 -13.61 91.50
N HIS A 9 -34.96 -12.59 90.72
CA HIS A 9 -34.45 -11.20 91.04
C HIS A 9 -33.05 -11.00 91.69
N PRO A 10 -32.36 -9.80 91.64
CA PRO A 10 -32.82 -8.41 91.42
C PRO A 10 -31.88 -7.44 90.60
N HIS A 11 -32.27 -6.15 90.60
CA HIS A 11 -31.67 -4.90 90.06
C HIS A 11 -30.26 -4.49 90.54
N THR A 12 -29.52 -3.69 89.72
CA THR A 12 -28.66 -2.59 90.22
C THR A 12 -28.55 -1.41 89.22
N HIS A 13 -28.71 -0.19 89.73
CA HIS A 13 -28.68 1.12 89.07
C HIS A 13 -27.28 1.78 89.01
N MET A 14 -27.17 2.76 88.10
CA MET A 14 -26.15 3.83 87.89
C MET A 14 -25.27 4.28 89.07
N LEU A 15 -24.07 4.80 88.74
CA LEU A 15 -23.55 6.08 89.30
C LEU A 15 -22.52 6.77 88.37
N ARG A 16 -22.70 8.09 88.21
CA ARG A 16 -21.87 9.12 87.55
C ARG A 16 -20.65 9.50 88.41
N ALA A 17 -19.55 9.96 87.79
CA ALA A 17 -18.79 11.14 88.23
C ALA A 17 -17.73 11.61 87.20
N THR A 18 -17.79 12.90 86.83
CA THR A 18 -16.75 13.69 86.11
C THR A 18 -15.56 14.04 87.03
N PRO A 19 -14.37 14.40 86.51
CA PRO A 19 -13.95 15.82 86.69
C PRO A 19 -12.99 16.45 85.64
N ARG A 20 -13.20 17.77 85.45
CA ARG A 20 -12.26 18.92 85.38
C ARG A 20 -11.11 19.05 84.35
N ARG A 21 -11.30 20.05 83.47
CA ARG A 21 -10.43 21.19 83.03
C ARG A 21 -8.88 21.06 83.15
N PHE A 22 -8.18 21.31 82.03
CA PHE A 22 -7.21 22.43 81.79
C PHE A 22 -6.43 22.18 80.48
N ALA A 23 -6.43 23.11 79.53
CA ALA A 23 -5.24 23.48 78.74
C ALA A 23 -5.56 24.64 77.77
N ARG A 24 -4.77 25.71 77.92
CA ARG A 24 -4.66 26.87 77.04
C ARG A 24 -3.93 26.52 75.75
N GLY A 25 -4.39 27.12 74.65
CA GLY A 25 -3.56 27.79 73.62
C GLY A 25 -2.53 26.99 72.84
N LEU A 26 -2.79 26.81 71.53
CA LEU A 26 -1.80 26.99 70.47
C LEU A 26 -2.55 27.35 69.18
N ALA A 27 -2.46 28.61 68.79
CA ALA A 27 -2.96 29.12 67.51
C ALA A 27 -2.07 28.57 66.39
N PHE A 28 -2.58 27.61 65.62
CA PHE A 28 -2.03 27.28 64.31
C PHE A 28 -2.80 28.06 63.25
N GLY A 29 -2.10 29.00 62.62
CA GLY A 29 -2.64 29.82 61.54
C GLY A 29 -3.25 28.97 60.43
N ARG A 30 -4.49 29.30 60.04
CA ARG A 30 -5.09 28.79 58.81
C ARG A 30 -4.20 29.25 57.65
N ARG A 31 -3.45 28.31 57.04
CA ARG A 31 -2.86 28.57 55.72
C ARG A 31 -4.02 28.83 54.75
N PRO A 32 -4.00 29.91 53.95
CA PRO A 32 -5.00 30.09 52.91
C PRO A 32 -4.93 28.88 51.98
N HIS A 33 -6.10 28.29 51.71
CA HIS A 33 -6.25 27.18 50.79
C HIS A 33 -5.97 27.69 49.38
N VAL A 34 -4.68 27.71 48.98
CA VAL A 34 -4.29 28.02 47.60
C VAL A 34 -4.79 26.85 46.76
N ARG A 35 -5.84 27.08 45.96
CA ARG A 35 -6.26 26.10 44.96
C ARG A 35 -5.07 25.87 44.03
N PRO A 36 -4.70 24.61 43.72
CA PRO A 36 -3.71 24.38 42.69
C PRO A 36 -4.17 25.07 41.40
N PRO A 37 -3.26 25.68 40.63
CA PRO A 37 -3.63 26.26 39.34
C PRO A 37 -4.33 25.18 38.50
N PRO A 38 -5.36 25.55 37.72
CA PRO A 38 -5.98 24.60 36.81
C PRO A 38 -4.89 23.97 35.94
N PRO A 39 -5.00 22.67 35.61
CA PRO A 39 -4.07 22.04 34.69
C PRO A 39 -4.00 22.89 33.41
N PRO A 40 -2.81 23.05 32.80
CA PRO A 40 -2.71 23.78 31.54
C PRO A 40 -3.74 23.17 30.58
N PRO A 41 -4.44 24.00 29.78
CA PRO A 41 -5.30 23.45 28.74
C PRO A 41 -4.46 22.45 27.93
N PRO A 42 -5.03 21.30 27.53
CA PRO A 42 -4.32 20.39 26.64
C PRO A 42 -3.77 21.22 25.48
N PRO A 43 -2.53 20.97 25.02
CA PRO A 43 -1.95 21.71 23.91
C PRO A 43 -3.03 21.80 22.85
N SER A 44 -3.41 23.03 22.50
CA SER A 44 -4.39 23.31 21.47
C SER A 44 -3.77 22.88 20.14
N PHE A 45 -3.73 21.58 19.93
CA PHE A 45 -3.48 20.96 18.65
C PHE A 45 -4.64 21.39 17.79
N VAL A 46 -4.39 22.47 17.05
CA VAL A 46 -5.08 22.88 15.83
C VAL A 46 -6.59 22.78 15.96
N THR A 47 -7.25 23.91 16.20
CA THR A 47 -8.66 24.10 15.86
C THR A 47 -8.98 23.38 14.56
N GLN A 48 -9.56 22.20 14.68
CA GLN A 48 -9.77 21.30 13.56
C GLN A 48 -11.02 21.79 12.85
N SER A 49 -10.85 22.67 11.88
CA SER A 49 -11.94 23.28 11.11
C SER A 49 -12.59 22.30 10.11
N GLY A 50 -12.61 21.01 10.42
CA GLY A 50 -13.13 19.96 9.56
C GLY A 50 -13.77 18.85 10.37
N VAL A 51 -14.87 18.32 9.85
CA VAL A 51 -15.50 17.08 10.31
C VAL A 51 -14.44 15.96 10.26
N PRO A 52 -14.00 15.37 11.39
CA PRO A 52 -12.93 14.35 11.42
C PRO A 52 -13.18 13.16 10.48
N GLU A 53 -14.44 12.89 10.16
CA GLU A 53 -14.89 11.87 9.23
C GLU A 53 -14.40 12.11 7.80
N LEU A 54 -14.18 13.37 7.41
CA LEU A 54 -13.62 13.71 6.10
C LEU A 54 -12.24 13.11 5.89
N SER A 55 -11.44 12.90 6.95
CA SER A 55 -10.12 12.28 6.77
C SER A 55 -10.24 10.82 6.36
N LEU A 56 -11.25 10.10 6.88
CA LEU A 56 -11.53 8.73 6.46
C LEU A 56 -12.01 8.70 5.01
N PHE A 57 -12.97 9.56 4.66
CA PHE A 57 -13.47 9.64 3.28
C PHE A 57 -12.38 10.03 2.28
N SER A 58 -11.42 10.86 2.71
CA SER A 58 -10.24 11.19 1.89
C SER A 58 -9.35 9.97 1.64
N VAL A 59 -9.13 9.13 2.66
CA VAL A 59 -8.38 7.86 2.50
C VAL A 59 -9.13 6.90 1.59
N VAL A 60 -10.44 6.73 1.78
CA VAL A 60 -11.28 5.87 0.93
C VAL A 60 -11.26 6.36 -0.52
N GLY A 61 -11.47 7.66 -0.75
CA GLY A 61 -11.42 8.27 -2.07
C GLY A 61 -10.05 8.13 -2.75
N ALA A 62 -8.95 8.32 -2.01
CA ALA A 62 -7.61 8.12 -2.55
C ALA A 62 -7.37 6.67 -3.01
N ASN A 63 -7.78 5.68 -2.22
CA ASN A 63 -7.71 4.26 -2.59
C ASN A 63 -8.52 3.97 -3.87
N MET A 64 -9.75 4.51 -3.97
CA MET A 64 -10.59 4.35 -5.17
C MET A 64 -9.97 4.98 -6.42
N VAL A 65 -9.40 6.18 -6.30
CA VAL A 65 -8.74 6.87 -7.41
C VAL A 65 -7.51 6.10 -7.87
N VAL A 66 -6.67 5.65 -6.93
CA VAL A 66 -5.48 4.85 -7.25
C VAL A 66 -5.87 3.53 -7.91
N HIS A 67 -6.93 2.87 -7.45
CA HIS A 67 -7.47 1.68 -8.11
C HIS A 67 -7.99 1.99 -9.52
N ALA A 68 -8.63 3.14 -9.75
CA ALA A 68 -9.07 3.54 -11.08
C ALA A 68 -7.89 3.76 -12.04
N PHE A 69 -6.77 4.33 -11.57
CA PHE A 69 -5.55 4.42 -12.36
C PHE A 69 -4.95 3.06 -12.72
N TRP A 70 -5.14 2.04 -11.87
CA TRP A 70 -4.77 0.66 -12.21
C TRP A 70 -5.62 0.06 -13.34
N GLN A 71 -6.86 0.52 -13.52
CA GLN A 71 -7.74 0.04 -14.59
C GLN A 71 -7.36 0.59 -15.98
N ASP A 72 -6.66 1.73 -16.04
CA ASP A 72 -6.23 2.31 -17.32
C ASP A 72 -4.83 1.81 -17.72
N ARG A 73 -4.77 1.01 -18.79
CA ARG A 73 -3.53 0.44 -19.35
C ARG A 73 -2.47 1.51 -19.66
N ARG A 74 -2.86 2.75 -19.96
CA ARG A 74 -1.91 3.84 -20.26
C ARG A 74 -1.06 4.21 -19.06
N TRP A 75 -1.60 4.05 -17.86
CA TRP A 75 -0.93 4.45 -16.61
C TRP A 75 -0.18 3.29 -15.96
N GLN A 76 -0.37 2.04 -16.40
CA GLN A 76 0.27 0.88 -15.80
C GLN A 76 1.80 1.02 -15.65
N PRO A 77 2.59 1.45 -16.66
CA PRO A 77 4.04 1.60 -16.51
C PRO A 77 4.43 2.57 -15.39
N PHE A 78 3.64 3.64 -15.21
CA PHE A 78 3.82 4.59 -14.12
C PHE A 78 3.41 3.98 -12.77
N MET A 79 2.29 3.26 -12.72
CA MET A 79 1.78 2.61 -11.50
C MET A 79 2.74 1.53 -11.00
N HIS A 80 3.25 0.66 -11.86
CA HIS A 80 4.28 -0.32 -11.48
C HIS A 80 5.56 0.34 -10.95
N ARG A 81 5.92 1.52 -11.46
CA ARG A 81 7.13 2.24 -11.04
C ARG A 81 6.99 2.96 -9.70
N HIS A 82 5.77 3.43 -9.37
CA HIS A 82 5.55 4.34 -8.24
C HIS A 82 4.60 3.83 -7.16
N PHE A 83 3.73 2.86 -7.45
CA PHE A 83 2.68 2.35 -6.54
C PHE A 83 2.85 0.88 -6.15
N VAL A 84 3.87 0.21 -6.68
CA VAL A 84 4.23 -1.16 -6.33
C VAL A 84 5.52 -1.16 -5.51
N LEU A 85 5.47 -1.76 -4.32
CA LEU A 85 6.65 -1.96 -3.50
C LEU A 85 7.35 -3.24 -3.93
N SER A 86 8.58 -3.11 -4.42
CA SER A 86 9.46 -4.25 -4.70
C SER A 86 10.82 -4.02 -4.06
N LEU A 87 11.54 -5.12 -3.81
CA LEU A 87 12.90 -5.07 -3.27
C LEU A 87 13.83 -4.26 -4.19
N GLU A 88 13.62 -4.34 -5.50
CA GLU A 88 14.37 -3.56 -6.49
C GLU A 88 14.03 -2.06 -6.41
N SER A 89 12.77 -1.69 -6.14
CA SER A 89 12.40 -0.29 -5.91
C SER A 89 13.10 0.31 -4.69
N VAL A 90 13.19 -0.44 -3.59
CA VAL A 90 13.91 0.00 -2.39
C VAL A 90 15.41 0.13 -2.67
N ARG A 91 16.01 -0.85 -3.35
CA ARG A 91 17.43 -0.81 -3.73
C ARG A 91 17.77 0.38 -4.64
N ARG A 92 16.86 0.73 -5.57
CA ARG A 92 16.98 1.92 -6.44
C ARG A 92 16.62 3.23 -5.75
N ARG A 93 16.57 3.27 -4.41
CA ARG A 93 16.27 4.47 -3.59
C ARG A 93 14.88 5.08 -3.85
N ARG A 94 13.91 4.29 -4.33
CA ARG A 94 12.52 4.74 -4.53
C ARG A 94 11.70 4.55 -3.25
N TRP A 95 12.07 5.23 -2.17
CA TRP A 95 11.44 5.07 -0.86
C TRP A 95 9.97 5.46 -0.82
N HIS A 96 9.52 6.31 -1.75
CA HIS A 96 8.12 6.72 -1.85
C HIS A 96 7.18 5.53 -2.04
N THR A 97 7.65 4.42 -2.63
CA THR A 97 6.85 3.21 -2.86
C THR A 97 6.37 2.55 -1.57
N MET A 98 6.98 2.84 -0.42
CA MET A 98 6.51 2.33 0.89
C MET A 98 5.24 3.04 1.38
N ILE A 99 5.04 4.28 0.94
CA ILE A 99 3.87 5.11 1.31
C ILE A 99 2.80 4.97 0.24
N THR A 100 3.15 5.09 -1.04
CA THR A 100 2.19 5.01 -2.15
C THR A 100 1.59 3.61 -2.29
N SER A 101 2.32 2.56 -1.92
CA SER A 101 1.76 1.20 -1.87
C SER A 101 0.63 1.05 -0.84
N ALA A 102 0.52 1.94 0.15
CA ALA A 102 -0.57 1.96 1.13
C ALA A 102 -1.94 2.28 0.50
N PHE A 103 -1.95 2.83 -0.71
CA PHE A 103 -3.16 3.20 -1.47
C PHE A 103 -3.33 2.38 -2.74
N SER A 104 -2.31 1.61 -3.12
CA SER A 104 -2.36 0.71 -4.26
C SER A 104 -3.24 -0.49 -3.88
N GLN A 105 -4.20 -0.86 -4.72
CA GLN A 105 -5.00 -2.08 -4.60
C GLN A 105 -5.25 -2.58 -6.01
N LEU A 106 -4.65 -3.70 -6.40
CA LEU A 106 -4.80 -4.23 -7.75
C LEU A 106 -6.15 -4.94 -7.93
N SER A 107 -6.58 -5.70 -6.92
CA SER A 107 -7.80 -6.50 -7.02
C SER A 107 -9.06 -5.77 -6.51
N PRO A 108 -10.16 -5.77 -7.28
CA PRO A 108 -11.44 -5.16 -6.87
C PRO A 108 -12.04 -5.77 -5.60
N SER A 109 -11.91 -7.08 -5.39
CA SER A 109 -12.46 -7.76 -4.21
C SER A 109 -11.71 -7.39 -2.92
N HIS A 110 -10.39 -7.23 -3.02
CA HIS A 110 -9.54 -6.74 -1.93
C HIS A 110 -9.81 -5.27 -1.61
N LEU A 111 -9.99 -4.42 -2.64
CA LEU A 111 -10.43 -3.04 -2.46
C LEU A 111 -11.77 -2.99 -1.71
N LEU A 112 -12.78 -3.73 -2.18
CA LEU A 112 -14.10 -3.75 -1.58
C LEU A 112 -14.04 -4.13 -0.10
N THR A 113 -13.35 -5.23 0.22
CA THR A 113 -13.21 -5.70 1.60
C THR A 113 -12.51 -4.66 2.47
N ASN A 114 -11.45 -4.03 1.98
CA ASN A 114 -10.71 -3.00 2.72
C ASN A 114 -11.58 -1.75 2.97
N MET A 115 -12.34 -1.29 1.99
CA MET A 115 -13.21 -0.13 2.13
C MET A 115 -14.38 -0.39 3.06
N VAL A 116 -14.95 -1.60 3.03
CA VAL A 116 -15.96 -2.04 4.02
C VAL A 116 -15.37 -1.99 5.43
N MET A 117 -14.19 -2.59 5.64
CA MET A 117 -13.52 -2.59 6.95
C MET A 117 -13.21 -1.17 7.44
N LEU A 118 -12.65 -0.32 6.58
CA LEU A 118 -12.39 1.09 6.92
C LEU A 118 -13.67 1.86 7.21
N SER A 119 -14.77 1.58 6.52
CA SER A 119 -16.05 2.24 6.78
C SER A 119 -16.63 1.83 8.14
N PHE A 120 -16.64 0.53 8.47
CA PHE A 120 -17.24 0.06 9.72
C PHE A 120 -16.40 0.37 10.97
N PHE A 121 -15.07 0.30 10.85
CA PHE A 121 -14.13 0.45 11.96
C PHE A 121 -13.43 1.82 11.98
N GLY A 122 -13.21 2.42 10.82
CA GLY A 122 -12.44 3.66 10.69
C GLY A 122 -13.22 4.93 11.02
N LEU A 123 -14.56 4.92 10.99
CA LEU A 123 -15.39 6.11 11.27
C LEU A 123 -15.18 6.68 12.68
N SER A 124 -14.90 5.83 13.67
CA SER A 124 -14.70 6.26 15.06
C SER A 124 -13.27 6.72 15.35
N LEU A 125 -12.29 6.37 14.50
CA LEU A 125 -10.88 6.60 14.79
C LEU A 125 -10.50 8.09 14.76
N PRO A 126 -10.81 8.88 13.71
CA PRO A 126 -10.47 10.31 13.70
C PRO A 126 -11.12 11.09 14.84
N ARG A 127 -12.34 10.69 15.25
CA ARG A 127 -13.05 11.32 16.38
C ARG A 127 -12.37 11.06 17.73
N ARG A 128 -11.77 9.89 17.92
CA ARG A 128 -11.15 9.49 19.19
C ARG A 128 -9.68 9.85 19.29
N LEU A 129 -8.94 9.67 18.20
CA LEU A 129 -7.49 9.86 18.14
C LEU A 129 -7.12 11.25 17.62
N GLY A 130 -8.03 11.92 16.92
CA GLY A 130 -7.70 13.05 16.05
C GLY A 130 -7.21 12.59 14.68
N VAL A 131 -7.33 13.48 13.69
CA VAL A 131 -6.94 13.22 12.30
C VAL A 131 -5.44 12.93 12.16
N PRO A 132 -4.51 13.66 12.81
CA PRO A 132 -3.08 13.38 12.66
C PRO A 132 -2.70 11.99 13.16
N ALA A 133 -3.22 11.57 14.32
CA ALA A 133 -2.95 10.25 14.87
C ALA A 133 -3.59 9.13 14.04
N PHE A 134 -4.79 9.36 13.49
CA PHE A 134 -5.40 8.43 12.52
C PHE A 134 -4.54 8.26 11.25
N ALA A 135 -4.06 9.35 10.66
CA ALA A 135 -3.20 9.30 9.48
C ALA A 135 -1.88 8.58 9.77
N THR A 136 -1.26 8.88 10.92
CA THR A 136 -0.05 8.18 11.38
C THR A 136 -0.30 6.69 11.56
N LEU A 137 -1.42 6.29 12.17
CA LEU A 137 -1.78 4.88 12.35
C LEU A 137 -1.93 4.15 11.00
N TYR A 138 -2.61 4.79 10.04
CA TYR A 138 -2.80 4.22 8.70
C TYR A 138 -1.46 4.02 7.97
N LEU A 139 -0.63 5.06 7.92
CA LEU A 139 0.67 5.01 7.22
C LEU A 139 1.68 4.09 7.91
N ALA A 140 1.77 4.16 9.25
CA ALA A 140 2.65 3.29 10.02
C ALA A 140 2.28 1.81 9.86
N GLY A 141 0.98 1.49 9.82
CA GLY A 141 0.50 0.13 9.55
C GLY A 141 1.01 -0.42 8.21
N SER A 142 0.98 0.40 7.16
CA SER A 142 1.54 0.03 5.86
C SER A 142 3.05 -0.22 5.94
N VAL A 143 3.79 0.69 6.57
CA VAL A 143 5.26 0.61 6.67
C VAL A 143 5.69 -0.63 7.46
N VAL A 144 5.05 -0.89 8.60
CA VAL A 144 5.35 -2.08 9.43
C VAL A 144 5.09 -3.36 8.65
N SER A 145 3.91 -3.48 8.01
CA SER A 145 3.56 -4.65 7.20
C SER A 145 4.53 -4.85 6.03
N SER A 146 4.88 -3.76 5.35
CA SER A 146 5.83 -3.76 4.22
C SER A 146 7.22 -4.19 4.67
N SER A 147 7.65 -3.75 5.85
CA SER A 147 8.98 -4.07 6.39
C SER A 147 9.06 -5.52 6.84
N ALA A 148 8.00 -6.04 7.48
CA ALA A 148 7.90 -7.45 7.85
C ALA A 148 7.97 -8.36 6.63
N TRP A 149 7.22 -8.02 5.57
CA TRP A 149 7.26 -8.74 4.30
C TRP A 149 8.65 -8.71 3.65
N LEU A 150 9.32 -7.55 3.62
CA LEU A 150 10.69 -7.43 3.10
C LEU A 150 11.69 -8.28 3.89
N ALA A 151 11.58 -8.31 5.22
CA ALA A 151 12.46 -9.11 6.08
C ALA A 151 12.26 -10.62 5.86
N GLU A 152 11.00 -11.06 5.70
CA GLU A 152 10.67 -12.44 5.37
C GLU A 152 11.24 -12.82 3.99
N GLN A 153 11.07 -11.95 2.99
CA GLN A 153 11.57 -12.19 1.64
C GLN A 153 13.12 -12.24 1.58
N GLN A 154 13.81 -11.40 2.36
CA GLN A 154 15.27 -11.46 2.50
C GLN A 154 15.71 -12.79 3.14
N THR A 155 15.05 -13.21 4.22
CA THR A 155 15.37 -14.47 4.91
C THR A 155 15.16 -15.69 4.00
N LEU A 156 14.12 -15.67 3.15
CA LEU A 156 13.87 -16.73 2.17
C LEU A 156 14.93 -16.75 1.06
N ARG A 157 15.36 -15.58 0.57
CA ARG A 157 16.45 -15.45 -0.42
C ARG A 157 17.77 -16.02 0.10
N ASP A 158 18.12 -15.74 1.35
CA ASP A 158 19.38 -16.23 1.95
C ASP A 158 19.38 -17.75 2.12
N ARG A 159 18.21 -18.38 2.31
CA ARG A 159 18.05 -19.83 2.44
C ARG A 159 18.07 -20.58 1.10
N THR A 160 17.82 -19.91 -0.02
CA THR A 160 17.70 -20.53 -1.36
C THR A 160 18.77 -20.02 -2.33
N SER A 161 20.03 -20.36 -2.07
CA SER A 161 21.16 -20.03 -2.94
C SER A 161 21.20 -20.80 -4.28
N ALA A 162 20.38 -21.85 -4.44
CA ALA A 162 20.38 -22.74 -5.61
C ALA A 162 19.27 -22.47 -6.65
N LEU A 163 18.33 -21.55 -6.41
CA LEU A 163 17.25 -21.20 -7.35
C LEU A 163 17.21 -19.69 -7.62
N ARG A 164 18.40 -19.09 -7.85
CA ARG A 164 18.57 -17.66 -8.15
C ARG A 164 17.68 -17.18 -9.32
N GLU A 165 17.41 -18.05 -10.28
CA GLU A 165 16.62 -17.75 -11.48
C GLU A 165 15.10 -17.70 -11.23
N ARG A 166 14.59 -18.44 -10.22
CA ARG A 166 13.16 -18.37 -9.82
C ARG A 166 12.87 -17.19 -8.87
N ALA A 167 13.89 -16.72 -8.14
CA ALA A 167 13.76 -15.64 -7.15
C ALA A 167 13.74 -14.22 -7.75
N GLU A 168 14.08 -14.07 -9.04
CA GLU A 168 13.90 -12.83 -9.80
C GLU A 168 12.47 -12.69 -10.33
N ILE A 169 11.85 -13.81 -10.73
CA ILE A 169 10.46 -13.89 -11.20
C ILE A 169 9.48 -13.70 -10.03
N GLN A 170 9.73 -14.33 -8.87
CA GLN A 170 8.92 -14.20 -7.66
C GLN A 170 9.06 -12.87 -6.88
N ALA A 171 9.74 -11.87 -7.44
CA ALA A 171 9.81 -10.50 -6.89
C ALA A 171 8.53 -9.68 -7.17
N ALA A 172 7.40 -10.36 -7.39
CA ALA A 172 6.08 -9.79 -7.47
C ALA A 172 5.85 -8.83 -6.30
N GLY A 173 5.58 -7.58 -6.67
CA GLY A 173 5.57 -6.50 -5.71
C GLY A 173 4.43 -6.63 -4.70
N CYS A 174 4.73 -6.23 -3.47
CA CYS A 174 3.77 -6.19 -2.39
C CYS A 174 2.96 -4.89 -2.47
N VAL A 175 1.68 -5.02 -2.14
CA VAL A 175 0.70 -3.95 -2.12
C VAL A 175 0.33 -3.70 -0.64
N GLY A 176 0.82 -2.60 -0.06
CA GLY A 176 0.83 -2.34 1.38
C GLY A 176 -0.52 -1.93 2.00
N ALA A 177 -1.57 -1.73 1.20
CA ALA A 177 -2.85 -1.22 1.68
C ALA A 177 -3.53 -2.09 2.75
N SER A 178 -3.35 -3.41 2.70
CA SER A 178 -3.93 -4.34 3.68
C SER A 178 -3.32 -4.17 5.09
N GLY A 179 -2.06 -3.77 5.20
CA GLY A 179 -1.40 -3.49 6.48
C GLY A 179 -1.93 -2.22 7.15
N ALA A 180 -2.18 -1.18 6.35
CA ALA A 180 -2.79 0.06 6.81
C ALA A 180 -4.21 -0.16 7.35
N VAL A 181 -5.05 -0.88 6.59
CA VAL A 181 -6.42 -1.21 7.01
C VAL A 181 -6.41 -2.10 8.25
N ALA A 182 -5.53 -3.10 8.33
CA ALA A 182 -5.40 -3.96 9.49
C ALA A 182 -5.03 -3.18 10.76
N ALA A 183 -4.14 -2.19 10.67
CA ALA A 183 -3.79 -1.33 11.79
C ALA A 183 -4.99 -0.50 12.28
N CYS A 184 -5.77 0.08 11.36
CA CYS A 184 -6.98 0.81 11.70
C CYS A 184 -8.04 -0.08 12.36
N VAL A 185 -8.31 -1.26 11.78
CA VAL A 185 -9.28 -2.22 12.32
C VAL A 185 -8.88 -2.66 13.72
N THR A 186 -7.62 -3.06 13.92
CA THR A 186 -7.10 -3.47 15.23
C THR A 186 -7.18 -2.33 16.24
N GLY A 187 -6.77 -1.12 15.84
CA GLY A 187 -6.88 0.07 16.68
C GLY A 187 -8.32 0.35 17.11
N ALA A 188 -9.29 0.22 16.19
CA ALA A 188 -10.71 0.40 16.49
C ALA A 188 -11.24 -0.67 17.45
N CYS A 189 -10.82 -1.93 17.29
CA CYS A 189 -11.18 -3.01 18.20
C CYS A 189 -10.63 -2.81 19.61
N ILE A 190 -9.43 -2.23 19.75
CA ILE A 190 -8.80 -1.94 21.05
C ILE A 190 -9.50 -0.75 21.73
N LEU A 191 -9.82 0.30 20.96
CA LEU A 191 -10.45 1.51 21.51
C LEU A 191 -11.92 1.32 21.86
N ASP A 192 -12.60 0.39 21.20
CA ASP A 192 -14.03 0.08 21.37
C ASP A 192 -14.31 -1.44 21.42
N PRO A 193 -13.82 -2.17 22.44
CA PRO A 193 -13.89 -3.63 22.47
C PRO A 193 -15.32 -4.18 22.51
N GLY A 194 -16.25 -3.43 23.11
CA GLY A 194 -17.67 -3.80 23.22
C GLY A 194 -18.52 -3.42 22.01
N ARG A 195 -17.97 -2.74 20.99
CA ARG A 195 -18.73 -2.38 19.77
C ARG A 195 -19.14 -3.65 19.04
N ARG A 196 -20.43 -3.75 18.68
CA ARG A 196 -20.94 -4.87 17.88
C ARG A 196 -20.50 -4.72 16.42
N VAL A 197 -19.88 -5.76 15.91
CA VAL A 197 -19.46 -5.92 14.51
C VAL A 197 -20.24 -7.10 13.95
N TYR A 198 -20.78 -6.96 12.75
CA TYR A 198 -21.52 -8.05 12.10
C TYR A 198 -20.58 -8.86 11.21
N LEU A 199 -20.15 -10.03 11.70
CA LEU A 199 -19.41 -11.01 10.90
C LEU A 199 -20.35 -11.54 9.79
N PHE A 200 -19.89 -11.49 8.54
CA PHE A 200 -20.69 -11.84 7.35
C PHE A 200 -22.05 -11.13 7.28
N PHE A 201 -22.19 -9.94 7.88
CA PHE A 201 -23.46 -9.21 8.03
C PHE A 201 -24.55 -9.93 8.84
N LEU A 202 -24.26 -11.11 9.41
CA LEU A 202 -25.25 -11.98 10.04
C LEU A 202 -25.05 -12.09 11.56
N VAL A 203 -23.80 -12.27 12.01
CA VAL A 203 -23.52 -12.59 13.42
C VAL A 203 -22.92 -11.37 14.13
N PRO A 204 -23.64 -10.72 15.06
CA PRO A 204 -23.10 -9.63 15.84
C PRO A 204 -22.13 -10.19 16.89
N ILE A 205 -20.84 -9.92 16.72
CA ILE A 205 -19.79 -10.23 17.69
C ILE A 205 -19.18 -8.94 18.24
N PRO A 206 -18.66 -8.93 19.48
CA PRO A 206 -17.91 -7.79 19.98
C PRO A 206 -16.63 -7.59 19.16
N ALA A 207 -16.20 -6.34 18.97
CA ALA A 207 -15.05 -5.99 18.15
C ALA A 207 -13.76 -6.69 18.60
N ILE A 208 -13.59 -6.90 19.91
CA ILE A 208 -12.47 -7.68 20.44
C ILE A 208 -12.53 -9.15 20.03
N GLY A 209 -13.74 -9.73 19.96
CA GLY A 209 -13.96 -11.08 19.44
C GLY A 209 -13.65 -11.18 17.96
N PHE A 210 -13.99 -10.15 17.17
CA PHE A 210 -13.61 -10.06 15.76
C PHE A 210 -12.08 -9.98 15.58
N ALA A 211 -11.39 -9.19 16.40
CA ALA A 211 -9.93 -9.12 16.39
C ALA A 211 -9.28 -10.46 16.74
N GLY A 212 -9.78 -11.14 17.78
CA GLY A 212 -9.34 -12.48 18.16
C GLY A 212 -9.56 -13.50 17.05
N TRP A 213 -10.76 -13.55 16.45
CA TRP A 213 -11.06 -14.42 15.31
C TRP A 213 -10.14 -14.16 14.11
N ARG A 214 -9.82 -12.90 13.82
CA ARG A 214 -8.90 -12.53 12.74
C ARG A 214 -7.47 -12.99 13.02
N LEU A 215 -6.99 -12.84 14.26
CA LEU A 215 -5.65 -13.27 14.66
C LEU A 215 -5.52 -14.80 14.65
N ASP A 216 -6.56 -15.50 15.10
CA ASP A 216 -6.63 -16.96 15.07
C ASP A 216 -6.55 -17.48 13.62
N ARG A 217 -7.39 -16.94 12.73
CA ARG A 217 -7.36 -17.22 11.28
C ARG A 217 -6.03 -16.86 10.61
N ALA A 218 -5.37 -15.80 11.06
CA ALA A 218 -4.06 -15.41 10.52
C ALA A 218 -2.92 -16.33 10.98
N SER A 219 -3.09 -16.99 12.13
CA SER A 219 -2.11 -17.92 12.70
C SER A 219 -2.30 -19.36 12.21
N ASP A 220 -3.43 -19.65 11.57
CA ASP A 220 -3.76 -20.96 11.03
C ASP A 220 -2.84 -21.34 9.84
N PRO A 221 -2.04 -22.42 9.95
CA PRO A 221 -1.09 -22.82 8.92
C PRO A 221 -1.75 -23.19 7.58
N GLU A 222 -2.98 -23.71 7.59
CA GLU A 222 -3.72 -24.01 6.35
C GLU A 222 -4.08 -22.73 5.60
N THR A 223 -4.54 -21.71 6.35
CA THR A 223 -4.87 -20.40 5.80
C THR A 223 -3.62 -19.69 5.24
N GLN A 224 -2.45 -19.83 5.89
CA GLN A 224 -1.18 -19.29 5.38
C GLN A 224 -0.73 -19.98 4.09
N GLN A 225 -0.80 -21.31 4.03
CA GLN A 225 -0.48 -22.06 2.82
C GLN A 225 -1.41 -21.71 1.66
N GLN A 226 -2.72 -21.59 1.92
CA GLN A 226 -3.70 -21.19 0.92
C GLN A 226 -3.43 -19.78 0.39
N GLN A 227 -3.18 -18.80 1.26
CA GLN A 227 -2.86 -17.44 0.81
C GLN A 227 -1.58 -17.39 -0.03
N GLN A 228 -0.55 -18.14 0.38
CA GLN A 228 0.70 -18.22 -0.37
C GLN A 228 0.53 -18.95 -1.71
N GLN A 229 -0.35 -19.94 -1.79
CA GLN A 229 -0.70 -20.63 -3.04
C GLN A 229 -1.52 -19.72 -3.96
N GLN A 230 -2.45 -18.94 -3.41
CA GLN A 230 -3.28 -18.00 -4.15
C GLN A 230 -2.46 -16.83 -4.71
N GLN A 231 -1.50 -16.31 -3.95
CA GLN A 231 -0.54 -15.31 -4.45
C GLN A 231 0.33 -15.87 -5.57
N ARG A 232 0.79 -17.13 -5.45
CA ARG A 232 1.52 -17.81 -6.53
C ARG A 232 0.67 -17.96 -7.79
N GLN A 233 -0.60 -18.32 -7.64
CA GLN A 233 -1.52 -18.44 -8.77
C GLN A 233 -1.82 -17.07 -9.41
N GLN A 234 -1.99 -16.01 -8.63
CA GLN A 234 -2.18 -14.66 -9.17
C GLN A 234 -0.94 -14.17 -9.92
N GLN A 235 0.26 -14.41 -9.39
CA GLN A 235 1.51 -14.07 -10.07
C GLN A 235 1.68 -14.87 -11.36
N GLN A 236 1.38 -16.17 -11.33
CA GLN A 236 1.40 -17.00 -12.53
C GLN A 236 0.35 -16.55 -13.56
N GLN A 237 -0.85 -16.15 -13.13
CA GLN A 237 -1.86 -15.61 -14.03
C GLN A 237 -1.46 -14.26 -14.61
N GLU A 238 -0.87 -13.36 -13.82
CA GLU A 238 -0.36 -12.09 -14.31
C GLU A 238 0.81 -12.29 -15.27
N GLU A 239 1.71 -13.23 -14.99
CA GLU A 239 2.81 -13.64 -15.88
C GLU A 239 2.29 -14.29 -17.17
N GLU A 240 1.32 -15.19 -17.07
CA GLU A 240 0.67 -15.82 -18.21
C GLU A 240 -0.14 -14.79 -19.02
N GLU A 241 -0.79 -13.82 -18.39
CA GLU A 241 -1.49 -12.72 -19.06
C GLU A 241 -0.49 -11.75 -19.71
N GLU A 242 0.65 -11.47 -19.09
CA GLU A 242 1.74 -10.68 -19.70
C GLU A 242 2.38 -11.44 -20.85
N GLU A 243 2.63 -12.74 -20.71
CA GLU A 243 3.15 -13.61 -21.77
C GLU A 243 2.13 -13.75 -22.90
N GLN A 244 0.84 -13.92 -22.59
CA GLN A 244 -0.24 -13.95 -23.58
C GLN A 244 -0.43 -12.59 -24.24
N GLN A 245 -0.32 -11.48 -23.54
CA GLN A 245 -0.35 -10.14 -24.14
C GLN A 245 0.89 -9.87 -24.98
N GLN A 246 2.05 -10.39 -24.57
CA GLN A 246 3.26 -10.38 -25.40
C GLN A 246 3.13 -11.34 -26.58
N GLU A 247 2.43 -12.47 -26.43
CA GLU A 247 2.18 -13.44 -27.49
C GLU A 247 1.06 -13.04 -28.43
N GLU A 248 0.08 -12.25 -28.00
CA GLU A 248 -0.94 -11.59 -28.81
C GLU A 248 -0.33 -10.35 -29.49
N ALA A 249 0.52 -9.57 -28.83
CA ALA A 249 1.32 -8.53 -29.48
C ALA A 249 2.33 -9.14 -30.48
N ARG A 250 2.90 -10.31 -30.18
CA ARG A 250 3.66 -11.13 -31.14
C ARG A 250 2.74 -11.87 -32.10
N GLY A 251 1.45 -12.00 -31.79
CA GLY A 251 0.40 -12.84 -32.40
C GLY A 251 -0.26 -12.14 -33.57
N GLU A 252 -0.65 -10.89 -33.33
CA GLU A 252 -0.91 -9.86 -34.34
C GLU A 252 0.34 -9.62 -35.22
N GLY A 253 1.54 -9.97 -34.72
CA GLY A 253 2.78 -10.09 -35.49
C GLY A 253 3.09 -11.47 -36.12
N ARG A 254 2.33 -12.54 -35.80
CA ARG A 254 2.60 -13.96 -36.13
C ARG A 254 1.65 -14.56 -37.17
N ALA A 255 0.74 -13.77 -37.75
CA ALA A 255 0.18 -14.11 -39.06
C ALA A 255 1.25 -14.11 -40.18
N ALA A 256 2.49 -13.69 -39.88
CA ALA A 256 3.67 -13.95 -40.70
C ALA A 256 4.58 -14.99 -39.99
N GLY A 257 4.85 -16.10 -40.66
CA GLY A 257 5.56 -17.26 -40.14
C GLY A 257 7.00 -17.02 -39.66
N HIS A 258 7.50 -17.99 -38.89
CA HIS A 258 8.83 -18.09 -38.31
C HIS A 258 9.98 -17.56 -39.21
N SER A 259 10.62 -16.45 -38.81
CA SER A 259 12.06 -16.22 -39.07
C SER A 259 12.58 -14.98 -38.34
N ALA A 260 13.59 -15.20 -37.48
CA ALA A 260 14.54 -14.23 -36.92
C ALA A 260 13.98 -12.91 -36.34
N ALA A 261 14.26 -12.62 -35.07
CA ALA A 261 14.01 -11.29 -34.52
C ALA A 261 14.65 -10.22 -35.41
N LEU A 262 13.88 -9.15 -35.71
CA LEU A 262 14.34 -8.03 -36.55
C LEU A 262 15.60 -7.40 -35.91
N PRO A 263 16.75 -7.32 -36.61
CA PRO A 263 17.95 -6.69 -36.09
C PRO A 263 17.67 -5.23 -35.70
N GLU A 264 18.12 -4.83 -34.51
CA GLU A 264 17.90 -3.48 -33.97
C GLU A 264 18.44 -2.38 -34.89
N GLU A 265 19.46 -2.69 -35.68
CA GLU A 265 20.09 -1.80 -36.67
C GLU A 265 19.15 -1.37 -37.80
N LEU A 266 18.09 -2.15 -38.08
CA LEU A 266 17.10 -1.87 -39.12
C LEU A 266 15.87 -1.11 -38.59
N LEU A 267 15.81 -0.87 -37.27
CA LEU A 267 14.74 -0.14 -36.62
C LEU A 267 14.95 1.37 -36.71
N CYS A 268 13.88 2.11 -36.99
CA CYS A 268 13.90 3.56 -36.82
C CYS A 268 13.91 3.90 -35.32
N PRO A 269 14.87 4.72 -34.82
CA PRO A 269 14.91 5.09 -33.41
C PRO A 269 13.70 5.89 -32.89
N ILE A 270 12.92 6.51 -33.78
CA ILE A 270 11.71 7.27 -33.43
C ILE A 270 10.47 6.37 -33.40
N LEU A 271 10.33 5.49 -34.39
CA LEU A 271 9.13 4.67 -34.57
C LEU A 271 9.24 3.28 -33.93
N LEU A 272 10.46 2.83 -33.63
CA LEU A 272 10.76 1.46 -33.20
C LEU A 272 10.18 0.40 -34.14
N ALA A 273 10.21 0.68 -35.44
CA ALA A 273 9.72 -0.19 -36.51
C ALA A 273 10.72 -0.24 -37.69
N LEU A 274 10.64 -1.30 -38.51
CA LEU A 274 11.48 -1.49 -39.70
C LEU A 274 11.32 -0.31 -40.66
N MET A 275 12.44 0.27 -41.09
CA MET A 275 12.46 1.40 -42.01
C MET A 275 11.99 1.00 -43.42
N VAL A 276 11.16 1.86 -44.02
CA VAL A 276 10.69 1.76 -45.41
C VAL A 276 11.46 2.73 -46.29
N ASP A 277 11.62 3.98 -45.84
CA ASP A 277 12.41 5.01 -46.50
C ASP A 277 13.45 5.58 -45.52
N PRO A 278 14.56 4.85 -45.29
CA PRO A 278 15.61 5.30 -44.40
C PRO A 278 16.36 6.52 -44.97
N VAL A 279 16.51 7.55 -44.15
CA VAL A 279 17.27 8.76 -44.42
C VAL A 279 18.25 9.05 -43.29
N SER A 280 19.40 9.62 -43.64
CA SER A 280 20.41 10.05 -42.69
C SER A 280 20.36 11.55 -42.46
N THR A 281 20.50 11.94 -41.19
CA THR A 281 20.72 13.33 -40.76
C THR A 281 22.21 13.70 -40.84
N ALA A 282 22.53 14.99 -40.72
CA ALA A 282 23.91 15.50 -40.84
C ALA A 282 24.89 14.96 -39.80
N ASP A 283 24.39 14.41 -38.68
CA ASP A 283 25.16 13.71 -37.63
C ASP A 283 25.34 12.20 -37.91
N GLY A 284 24.91 11.72 -39.08
CA GLY A 284 25.10 10.34 -39.52
C GLY A 284 24.07 9.33 -38.99
N GLN A 285 23.10 9.78 -38.18
CA GLN A 285 22.05 8.89 -37.66
C GLN A 285 20.97 8.62 -38.72
N CYS A 286 20.40 7.42 -38.71
CA CYS A 286 19.43 6.96 -39.70
C CYS A 286 18.03 6.83 -39.11
N TYR A 287 17.02 7.34 -39.83
CA TYR A 287 15.62 7.35 -39.41
C TYR A 287 14.69 7.07 -40.58
N GLU A 288 13.45 6.69 -40.29
CA GLU A 288 12.36 6.72 -41.28
C GLU A 288 12.06 8.17 -41.67
N ARG A 289 12.01 8.45 -42.99
CA ARG A 289 11.80 9.80 -43.55
C ARG A 289 10.62 10.51 -42.90
N ALA A 290 9.45 9.87 -42.89
CA ALA A 290 8.23 10.50 -42.39
C ALA A 290 8.31 10.88 -40.90
N ALA A 291 9.08 10.14 -40.11
CA ALA A 291 9.25 10.36 -38.68
C ALA A 291 10.22 11.51 -38.39
N ILE A 292 11.38 11.52 -39.07
CA ILE A 292 12.36 12.59 -38.86
C ILE A 292 11.91 13.92 -39.46
N GLU A 293 11.21 13.92 -40.60
CA GLU A 293 10.62 15.14 -41.16
C GLU A 293 9.59 15.75 -40.21
N ARG A 294 8.80 14.92 -39.52
CA ARG A 294 7.84 15.38 -38.50
C ARG A 294 8.55 15.99 -37.29
N TRP A 295 9.64 15.38 -36.84
CA TRP A 295 10.44 15.88 -35.72
C TRP A 295 11.07 17.25 -36.04
N LEU A 296 11.67 17.37 -37.24
CA LEU A 296 12.38 18.57 -37.68
C LEU A 296 11.47 19.79 -37.95
N ARG A 297 10.13 19.62 -37.92
CA ARG A 297 9.19 20.75 -37.93
C ARG A 297 9.25 21.59 -36.66
N CYS A 298 9.49 20.95 -35.52
CA CYS A 298 9.46 21.61 -34.22
C CYS A 298 10.82 21.61 -33.51
N HIS A 299 11.80 20.86 -34.02
CA HIS A 299 13.11 20.69 -33.40
C HIS A 299 14.26 20.88 -34.40
N SER A 300 15.41 21.34 -33.93
CA SER A 300 16.67 21.42 -34.68
C SER A 300 17.73 20.47 -34.13
N THR A 301 17.30 19.42 -33.43
CA THR A 301 18.17 18.45 -32.75
C THR A 301 17.95 17.05 -33.29
N SER A 302 18.94 16.18 -33.10
CA SER A 302 18.86 14.76 -33.39
C SER A 302 18.00 14.05 -32.33
N PRO A 303 16.95 13.31 -32.72
CA PRO A 303 16.09 12.59 -31.77
C PRO A 303 16.83 11.58 -30.89
N LEU A 304 17.83 10.88 -31.46
CA LEU A 304 18.53 9.81 -30.75
C LEU A 304 19.64 10.34 -29.83
N THR A 305 20.42 11.32 -30.30
CA THR A 305 21.61 11.81 -29.56
C THR A 305 21.33 13.09 -28.79
N GLY A 306 20.23 13.79 -29.08
CA GLY A 306 19.92 15.11 -28.53
C GLY A 306 20.81 16.24 -29.07
N ALA A 307 21.77 15.95 -29.95
CA ALA A 307 22.73 16.93 -30.46
C ALA A 307 22.09 17.93 -31.43
N GLN A 308 22.61 19.16 -31.47
CA GLN A 308 22.22 20.19 -32.46
C GLN A 308 22.63 19.73 -33.86
N LEU A 309 21.68 19.73 -34.81
CA LEU A 309 21.95 19.31 -36.19
C LEU A 309 22.53 20.48 -36.98
N PRO A 310 23.73 20.34 -37.60
CA PRO A 310 24.34 21.39 -38.42
C PRO A 310 23.49 21.81 -39.63
N SER A 311 22.65 20.89 -40.12
CA SER A 311 21.72 21.11 -41.21
C SER A 311 20.50 20.21 -41.04
N ARG A 312 19.34 20.68 -41.51
CA ARG A 312 18.08 19.92 -41.58
C ARG A 312 17.93 19.12 -42.88
N ALA A 313 18.95 19.11 -43.74
CA ALA A 313 18.96 18.32 -44.96
C ALA A 313 18.96 16.82 -44.63
N LEU A 314 18.10 16.06 -45.31
CA LEU A 314 18.00 14.61 -45.16
C LEU A 314 18.54 13.94 -46.41
N LEU A 315 19.53 13.07 -46.23
CA LEU A 315 20.14 12.32 -47.33
C LEU A 315 19.54 10.91 -47.38
N PRO A 316 19.08 10.41 -48.54
CA PRO A 316 18.62 9.03 -48.67
C PRO A 316 19.71 8.03 -48.27
N ASN A 317 19.39 7.09 -47.37
CA ASN A 317 20.31 6.02 -46.97
C ASN A 317 20.01 4.77 -47.79
N ILE A 318 20.54 4.74 -49.01
CA ILE A 318 20.33 3.67 -49.99
C ILE A 318 20.81 2.29 -49.46
N PRO A 319 21.99 2.17 -48.82
CA PRO A 319 22.42 0.90 -48.24
C PRO A 319 21.46 0.36 -47.19
N MET A 320 21.00 1.21 -46.25
CA MET A 320 20.05 0.82 -45.23
C MET A 320 18.71 0.41 -45.84
N ARG A 321 18.24 1.13 -46.88
CA ARG A 321 17.02 0.77 -47.61
C ARG A 321 17.12 -0.63 -48.18
N LYS A 322 18.24 -0.96 -48.82
CA LYS A 322 18.50 -2.29 -49.38
C LYS A 322 18.47 -3.38 -48.31
N MET A 323 19.09 -3.14 -47.15
CA MET A 323 19.06 -4.08 -46.03
C MET A 323 17.63 -4.31 -45.49
N CYS A 324 16.84 -3.24 -45.36
CA CYS A 324 15.45 -3.33 -44.94
C CYS A 324 14.57 -4.07 -45.97
N ASP A 325 14.81 -3.83 -47.27
CA ASP A 325 14.11 -4.51 -48.38
C ASP A 325 14.47 -6.00 -48.47
N ASP A 326 15.76 -6.33 -48.28
CA ASP A 326 16.24 -7.72 -48.21
C ASP A 326 15.59 -8.45 -47.02
N TRP A 327 15.48 -7.78 -45.87
CA TRP A 327 14.81 -8.32 -44.69
C TRP A 327 13.32 -8.56 -44.92
N ARG A 328 12.60 -7.58 -45.50
CA ARG A 328 11.18 -7.74 -45.86
C ARG A 328 10.95 -8.91 -46.82
N ARG A 329 11.84 -9.10 -47.79
CA ARG A 329 11.77 -10.23 -48.72
C ARG A 329 11.99 -11.58 -48.04
N ARG A 330 12.88 -11.67 -47.05
CA ARG A 330 13.06 -12.89 -46.25
C ARG A 330 11.79 -13.27 -45.51
N LEU A 331 11.12 -12.30 -44.88
CA LEU A 331 9.86 -12.52 -44.17
C LEU A 331 8.71 -12.93 -45.11
N ALA A 332 8.65 -12.36 -46.32
CA ALA A 332 7.62 -12.68 -47.31
C ALA A 332 7.82 -14.04 -48.03
N GLY A 333 9.02 -14.63 -47.94
CA GLY A 333 9.33 -15.95 -48.53
C GLY A 333 9.13 -17.13 -47.58
N THR A 334 8.83 -16.88 -46.31
CA THR A 334 8.60 -17.89 -45.24
C THR A 334 7.14 -18.08 -44.87
N SER A 335 6.21 -17.41 -45.57
CA SER A 335 4.75 -17.48 -45.38
C SER A 335 4.08 -18.55 -46.24
#